data_AF-A0A257PEC4-F1
#
_entry.id   AF-A0A257PEC4-F1
#
_cell.length_a   1.000
_cell.length_b   1.000
_cell.length_c   1.000
_cell.angle_alpha   90.00
_cell.angle_beta   90.00
_cell.angle_gamma   90.00
#
_symmetry.space_group_name_H-M   'P 1'
#
loop_
_entity.id
_entity.type
_entity.pdbx_description
1 polymer ?
#
loop_
_entity_poly.entity_id
_entity_poly.type
_entity_poly.pdbx_seq_one_letter_code
_entity_poly.pdbx_strand_id
1 'polypeptide(L)' 'MNLQSHLDALKGRHANLETRIAAEDRRPRPDDTALARMKVEKLRLKEEMERLKPQ' A
#
# COMPACT_ATOMS: atom_id res chain seq x y z
N MET A 1 -8.38 -13.74 17.40
CA MET A 1 -7.34 -13.16 16.51
C MET A 1 -7.57 -11.67 16.45
N ASN A 2 -6.54 -10.89 16.80
CA ASN A 2 -6.68 -9.50 17.26
C ASN A 2 -6.77 -8.54 16.06
N LEU A 3 -7.72 -7.59 16.07
CA LEU A 3 -7.87 -6.53 15.06
C LEU A 3 -6.53 -5.79 14.81
N GLN A 4 -5.73 -5.67 15.88
CA GLN A 4 -4.39 -5.11 15.88
C GLN A 4 -3.42 -5.85 14.95
N SER A 5 -3.46 -7.18 14.90
CA SER A 5 -2.58 -8.00 14.04
C SER A 5 -2.95 -7.84 12.56
N HIS A 6 -4.24 -7.65 12.27
CA HIS A 6 -4.71 -7.41 10.91
C HIS A 6 -4.28 -6.02 10.41
N LEU A 7 -4.41 -4.98 11.26
CA LEU A 7 -3.89 -3.65 10.97
C LEU A 7 -2.37 -3.62 10.79
N ASP A 8 -1.62 -4.39 11.57
CA ASP A 8 -0.16 -4.48 11.44
C ASP A 8 0.25 -5.12 10.10
N ALA A 9 -0.42 -6.22 9.71
CA ALA A 9 -0.22 -6.84 8.41
C ALA A 9 -0.56 -5.88 7.24
N LEU A 10 -1.64 -5.12 7.37
CA LEU A 10 -2.05 -4.09 6.41
C LEU A 10 -1.01 -2.97 6.28
N LYS A 11 -0.48 -2.47 7.40
CA LYS A 11 0.62 -1.49 7.42
C LYS A 11 1.87 -2.05 6.75
N GLY A 12 2.24 -3.30 7.03
CA GLY A 12 3.37 -3.97 6.39
C GLY A 12 3.22 -4.06 4.87
N ARG A 13 2.02 -4.43 4.39
CA ARG A 13 1.70 -4.44 2.95
C ARG A 13 1.78 -3.04 2.35
N HIS A 14 1.23 -2.03 3.00
CA HIS A 14 1.27 -0.65 2.53
C HIS A 14 2.71 -0.14 2.40
N ALA A 15 3.56 -0.37 3.40
CA ALA A 15 4.97 0.04 3.37
C ALA A 15 5.76 -0.65 2.25
N ASN A 16 5.49 -1.94 2.02
CA ASN A 16 6.09 -2.68 0.90
C ASN A 16 5.68 -2.08 -0.45
N LEU A 17 4.38 -1.78 -0.61
CA LEU A 17 3.83 -1.17 -1.81
C LEU A 17 4.41 0.23 -2.08
N GLU A 18 4.60 1.04 -1.04
CA GLU A 18 5.29 2.32 -1.16
C GLU A 18 6.73 2.17 -1.63
N THR A 19 7.46 1.19 -1.07
CA THR A 19 8.84 0.92 -1.46
C THR A 19 8.93 0.51 -2.93
N ARG A 20 8.00 -0.33 -3.39
CA ARG A 20 7.92 -0.76 -4.80
C ARG A 20 7.60 0.41 -5.73
N ILE A 21 6.66 1.28 -5.36
CA ILE A 21 6.34 2.49 -6.12
C ILE A 21 7.57 3.39 -6.22
N ALA A 22 8.26 3.65 -5.10
CA ALA A 22 9.45 4.51 -5.09
C ALA A 22 10.62 3.93 -5.89
N ALA A 23 10.78 2.60 -5.87
CA ALA A 23 11.79 1.91 -6.66
C ALA A 23 11.48 1.98 -8.15
N GLU A 24 10.21 1.83 -8.54
CA GLU A 24 9.75 1.90 -9.92
C GLU A 24 9.84 3.34 -10.47
N ASP A 25 9.43 4.33 -9.68
CA ASP A 25 9.48 5.77 -10.01
C ASP A 25 10.92 6.26 -10.24
N ARG A 26 11.90 5.70 -9.52
CA ARG A 26 13.32 5.97 -9.72
C ARG A 26 13.92 5.35 -10.98
N ARG A 27 13.21 4.46 -11.67
CA ARG A 27 13.74 3.86 -12.90
C ARG A 27 13.74 4.89 -14.03
N PRO A 28 14.75 4.85 -14.92
CA PRO A 28 14.80 5.74 -16.08
C PRO A 28 13.66 5.49 -17.09
N ARG A 29 13.01 4.32 -17.03
CA ARG A 29 11.74 4.00 -17.70
C ARG A 29 10.81 3.34 -16.68
N PRO A 30 10.01 4.13 -15.94
CA PRO A 30 9.00 3.56 -15.06
C PRO A 30 7.89 2.93 -15.90
N ASP A 31 7.35 1.79 -15.44
CA ASP A 31 6.12 1.26 -16.02
C ASP A 31 4.92 2.02 -15.42
N ASP A 32 4.42 3.04 -16.15
CA ASP A 32 3.29 3.87 -15.71
C ASP A 32 2.04 3.07 -15.38
N THR A 33 1.80 1.96 -16.09
CA THR A 33 0.62 1.11 -15.85
C THR A 33 0.77 0.36 -14.53
N ALA A 34 1.95 -0.20 -14.28
CA ALA A 34 2.27 -0.85 -13.01
C ALA A 34 2.25 0.17 -11.87
N LEU A 35 2.79 1.37 -12.08
CA LEU A 35 2.80 2.47 -11.10
C LEU A 35 1.38 2.89 -10.73
N ALA A 36 0.49 3.07 -11.72
CA ALA A 36 -0.91 3.41 -11.50
C ALA A 36 -1.64 2.31 -10.73
N ARG A 37 -1.45 1.04 -11.10
CA ARG A 37 -2.02 -0.10 -10.36
C ARG A 37 -1.54 -0.15 -8.91
N MET A 38 -0.24 0.04 -8.68
CA MET A 38 0.33 0.07 -7.34
C MET A 38 -0.22 1.25 -6.51
N LYS A 39 -0.36 2.45 -7.10
CA LYS A 39 -0.97 3.61 -6.41
C LYS A 39 -2.43 3.33 -6.01
N VAL A 40 -3.21 2.66 -6.87
CA VAL A 40 -4.60 2.26 -6.55
C VAL A 40 -4.64 1.22 -5.43
N GLU A 41 -3.78 0.20 -5.46
CA GLU A 41 -3.67 -0.79 -4.39
C GLU A 41 -3.29 -0.14 -3.06
N LYS A 42 -2.34 0.79 -3.07
CA LYS A 42 -1.95 1.58 -1.90
C LYS A 42 -3.15 2.35 -1.32
N LEU A 43 -3.95 2.97 -2.18
CA LEU A 43 -5.16 3.70 -1.77
C LEU A 43 -6.16 2.77 -1.09
N ARG A 44 -6.42 1.60 -1.69
CA ARG A 44 -7.33 0.59 -1.12
C ARG A 44 -6.87 0.09 0.25
N LEU A 45 -5.58 -0.21 0.41
CA LEU A 45 -5.02 -0.62 1.71
C LEU A 45 -5.20 0.49 2.75
N LYS A 46 -5.03 1.76 2.35
CA LYS A 46 -5.26 2.90 3.23
C LYS A 46 -6.73 3.00 3.66
N GLU A 47 -7.66 2.84 2.73
CA GLU A 47 -9.10 2.84 3.04
C GLU A 47 -9.51 1.66 3.92
N GLU A 48 -8.96 0.47 3.70
CA GLU A 48 -9.19 -0.70 4.53
C GLU A 48 -8.67 -0.47 5.96
N MET A 49 -7.47 0.10 6.10
CA MET A 49 -6.92 0.50 7.40
C MET A 49 -7.79 1.55 8.10
N GLU A 50 -8.28 2.57 7.39
CA GLU A 50 -9.17 3.59 7.94
C GLU A 50 -10.51 2.99 8.40
N ARG A 51 -11.07 2.05 7.64
CA ARG A 51 -12.29 1.32 8.03
C ARG A 51 -12.10 0.45 9.26
N LEU A 52 -10.90 -0.08 9.46
CA LEU A 52 -10.56 -0.95 10.58
C LEU A 52 -10.08 -0.19 11.83
N LYS A 53 -9.78 1.11 11.72
CA LYS A 53 -9.48 1.94 12.89
C LYS A 53 -10.79 2.17 13.66
N PRO A 54 -10.91 1.71 14.92
CA PRO A 54 -12.02 2.14 15.76
C PRO A 54 -11.93 3.66 15.97
N GLN A 55 -13.07 4.33 15.84
CA GLN A 55 -13.24 5.78 15.98
C GLN A 55 -13.14 6.20 17.45
#